data_AF-A0A8C4Q6S2-F1
#
_entry.id   AF-A0A8C4Q6S2-F1
#
_cell.length_a   1.000
_cell.length_b   1.000
_cell.length_c   1.000
_cell.angle_alpha   90.00
_cell.angle_beta   90.00
_cell.angle_gamma   90.00
#
_symmetry.space_group_name_H-M   'P 1'
#
loop_
_entity.id
_entity.type
_entity.pdbx_description
1 polymer ?
#
loop_
_entity_poly.entity_id
_entity_poly.type
_entity_poly.pdbx_seq_one_letter_code
_entity_poly.pdbx_strand_id
1 'polypeptide(L)'
;RITGNENRSGVSYSTEHIVIFVVIVWDQLSEVEVLTTEKLSIFDSNCSGFESYDNLPQHKLTCFSVYDRNLHLCSFDCGLVENNVELYLSGVVKPIYDECSSTDGGFPAKKLGPINSWWTMGFDGGEKALVGLTTGN
;
A
#
# COMPACT_ATOMS: atom_id res chain seq x y z
N ARG A 1 25.11 -40.62 17.54
CA ARG A 1 24.06 -41.33 18.34
C ARG A 1 24.01 -40.64 19.70
N ILE A 2 23.05 -39.80 20.09
CA ILE A 2 21.71 -39.35 19.63
C ILE A 2 21.51 -37.94 20.27
N THR A 3 20.94 -36.87 19.70
CA THR A 3 20.44 -36.45 18.36
C THR A 3 20.50 -34.91 18.26
N GLY A 4 20.10 -34.28 17.15
CA GLY A 4 20.09 -32.80 17.01
C GLY A 4 18.73 -32.14 17.30
N ASN A 5 18.70 -30.80 17.33
CA ASN A 5 17.53 -30.00 16.98
C ASN A 5 17.93 -28.60 16.48
N GLU A 6 17.07 -27.97 15.70
CA GLU A 6 17.31 -26.69 15.00
C GLU A 6 17.16 -25.49 15.96
N ASN A 7 18.14 -24.58 15.98
CA ASN A 7 17.98 -23.27 16.60
C ASN A 7 17.95 -22.18 15.53
N ARG A 8 16.73 -21.78 15.17
CA ARG A 8 16.46 -20.56 14.40
C ARG A 8 17.03 -19.36 15.17
N SER A 9 17.86 -18.55 14.52
CA SER A 9 18.27 -17.25 15.04
C SER A 9 17.13 -16.24 14.90
N GLY A 10 16.05 -16.44 15.66
CA GLY A 10 15.00 -15.45 15.84
C GLY A 10 15.55 -14.30 16.66
N VAL A 11 15.78 -13.14 16.03
CA VAL A 11 16.17 -11.93 16.74
C VAL A 11 14.90 -11.33 17.36
N SER A 12 14.64 -11.69 18.61
CA SER A 12 13.57 -11.09 19.41
C SER A 12 14.03 -9.72 19.91
N TYR A 13 13.63 -8.65 19.22
CA TYR A 13 13.75 -7.30 19.73
C TYR A 13 12.71 -7.06 20.82
N SER A 14 13.16 -6.62 22.00
CA SER A 14 12.27 -6.05 23.00
C SER A 14 11.86 -4.66 22.55
N THR A 15 10.65 -4.52 22.02
CA THR A 15 10.06 -3.23 21.66
C THR A 15 9.52 -2.55 22.92
N GLU A 16 10.41 -1.97 23.73
CA GLU A 16 10.00 -0.85 24.58
C GLU A 16 9.45 0.27 23.69
N HIS A 17 8.40 0.93 24.15
CA HIS A 17 7.40 1.62 23.31
C HIS A 17 7.95 2.81 22.50
N ILE A 18 8.52 2.55 21.31
CA ILE A 18 8.79 3.57 20.30
C ILE A 18 7.47 3.94 19.62
N VAL A 19 6.84 5.03 20.06
CA VAL A 19 5.67 5.62 19.41
C VAL A 19 6.16 6.58 18.31
N ILE A 20 6.13 6.12 17.06
CA ILE A 20 6.40 6.97 15.89
C ILE A 20 5.13 7.74 15.54
N PHE A 21 5.16 9.06 15.70
CA PHE A 21 4.07 9.92 15.25
C PHE A 21 4.24 10.26 13.77
N VAL A 22 3.29 9.81 12.93
CA VAL A 22 3.24 10.19 11.51
C VAL A 22 2.64 11.59 11.39
N VAL A 23 3.41 12.56 10.89
CA VAL A 23 2.91 13.90 10.58
C VAL A 23 2.19 13.86 9.24
N ILE A 24 0.86 13.77 9.28
CA ILE A 24 0.01 13.87 8.10
C ILE A 24 -0.08 15.34 7.68
N VAL A 25 0.28 15.64 6.43
CA VAL A 25 0.21 16.99 5.86
C VAL A 25 -1.26 17.40 5.68
N TRP A 26 -1.57 18.68 5.86
CA TRP A 26 -2.90 19.22 5.61
C TRP A 26 -3.25 19.12 4.11
N ASP A 27 -4.55 19.05 3.79
CA ASP A 27 -5.10 18.93 2.43
C ASP A 27 -4.77 17.61 1.68
N GLN A 28 -5.05 16.47 2.35
CA GLN A 28 -5.01 15.13 1.72
C GLN A 28 -6.41 14.60 1.44
N LEU A 29 -6.59 14.03 0.23
CA LEU A 29 -7.83 13.44 -0.26
C LEU A 29 -8.15 12.09 0.40
N SER A 30 -9.42 11.71 0.45
CA SER A 30 -9.86 10.34 0.74
C SER A 30 -9.71 9.42 -0.48
N GLU A 31 -9.90 8.12 -0.30
CA GLU A 31 -9.81 7.12 -1.37
C GLU A 31 -10.77 7.41 -2.54
N VAL A 32 -12.03 7.76 -2.25
CA VAL A 32 -13.01 8.08 -3.31
C VAL A 32 -12.64 9.36 -4.06
N GLU A 33 -12.17 10.39 -3.36
CA GLU A 33 -11.78 11.67 -3.96
C GLU A 33 -10.52 11.54 -4.84
N VAL A 34 -9.54 10.74 -4.41
CA VAL A 34 -8.34 10.53 -5.22
C VAL A 34 -8.63 9.65 -6.44
N LEU A 35 -9.35 8.54 -6.28
CA LEU A 35 -9.68 7.63 -7.40
C LEU A 35 -10.57 8.27 -8.47
N THR A 36 -11.38 9.29 -8.12
CA THR A 36 -12.22 10.03 -9.07
C THR A 36 -11.51 11.20 -9.76
N THR A 37 -10.23 11.44 -9.46
CA THR A 37 -9.46 12.54 -10.06
C THR A 37 -9.10 12.25 -11.51
N GLU A 38 -9.61 13.07 -12.45
CA GLU A 38 -9.41 12.89 -13.91
C GLU A 38 -7.95 12.70 -14.35
N LYS A 39 -6.97 13.32 -13.67
CA LYS A 39 -5.54 13.18 -14.01
C LYS A 39 -4.94 11.81 -13.68
N LEU A 40 -5.63 10.98 -12.89
CA LEU A 40 -5.29 9.57 -12.68
C LEU A 40 -5.99 8.65 -13.69
N SER A 41 -6.96 9.14 -14.46
CA SER A 41 -7.61 8.38 -15.53
C SER A 41 -6.62 8.09 -16.67
N ILE A 42 -6.58 6.83 -17.08
CA ILE A 42 -5.97 6.39 -18.34
C ILE A 42 -6.96 6.41 -19.51
N PHE A 43 -8.24 6.68 -19.25
CA PHE A 43 -9.32 6.62 -20.23
C PHE A 43 -9.71 8.01 -20.72
N ASP A 44 -9.79 8.17 -22.04
CA ASP A 44 -10.53 9.26 -22.68
C ASP A 44 -12.04 9.02 -22.46
N SER A 45 -12.75 10.04 -21.96
CA SER A 45 -14.18 9.99 -21.66
C SER A 45 -15.08 9.63 -22.86
N ASN A 46 -14.54 9.70 -24.08
CA ASN A 46 -15.23 9.33 -25.32
C ASN A 46 -15.12 7.85 -25.71
N CYS A 47 -14.29 7.06 -25.00
CA CYS A 47 -14.03 5.67 -25.33
C CYS A 47 -14.99 4.71 -24.60
N SER A 48 -15.79 3.96 -25.36
CA SER A 48 -16.81 3.05 -24.81
C SER A 48 -16.20 1.82 -24.12
N GLY A 49 -16.27 1.78 -22.78
CA GLY A 49 -16.20 0.55 -21.97
C GLY A 49 -14.95 -0.30 -22.16
N PHE A 50 -13.81 0.15 -21.61
CA PHE A 50 -12.52 -0.55 -21.77
C PHE A 50 -12.26 -1.66 -20.76
N GLU A 51 -12.93 -1.69 -19.60
CA GLU A 51 -12.74 -2.73 -18.59
C GLU A 51 -14.07 -3.29 -18.06
N SER A 52 -14.05 -4.56 -17.64
CA SER A 52 -15.13 -5.20 -16.89
C SER A 52 -15.26 -4.60 -15.50
N TYR A 53 -16.47 -4.50 -14.97
CA TYR A 53 -16.74 -4.05 -13.59
C TYR A 53 -16.04 -4.89 -12.50
N ASP A 54 -15.55 -6.08 -12.86
CA ASP A 54 -14.77 -6.96 -11.99
C ASP A 54 -13.30 -6.52 -11.80
N ASN A 55 -12.81 -5.58 -12.63
CA ASN A 55 -11.45 -5.03 -12.51
C ASN A 55 -11.44 -3.82 -11.56
N LEU A 56 -10.61 -3.88 -10.52
CA LEU A 56 -10.36 -2.75 -9.65
C LEU A 56 -9.33 -1.79 -10.27
N PRO A 57 -9.49 -0.45 -10.13
CA PRO A 57 -8.54 0.51 -10.64
C PRO A 57 -7.18 0.36 -9.96
N GLN A 58 -6.10 0.45 -10.74
CA GLN A 58 -4.73 0.29 -10.27
C GLN A 58 -3.96 1.60 -10.43
N HIS A 59 -3.26 2.00 -9.36
CA HIS A 59 -2.45 3.21 -9.29
C HIS A 59 -1.13 2.92 -8.56
N LYS A 60 -0.12 3.74 -8.79
CA LYS A 60 1.12 3.70 -8.01
C LYS A 60 0.97 4.55 -6.75
N LEU A 61 1.68 4.16 -5.69
CA LEU A 61 1.72 4.90 -4.44
C LEU A 61 3.20 5.15 -4.06
N THR A 62 3.58 6.41 -3.87
CA THR A 62 4.91 6.79 -3.38
C THR A 62 4.84 7.48 -2.02
N CYS A 63 5.98 7.59 -1.33
CA CYS A 63 6.12 8.19 0.00
C CYS A 63 5.05 7.67 1.00
N PHE A 64 4.79 6.37 0.97
CA PHE A 64 3.68 5.77 1.71
C PHE A 64 4.01 5.44 3.17
N SER A 65 2.96 5.26 3.96
CA SER A 65 3.03 4.76 5.34
C SER A 65 1.81 3.90 5.63
N VAL A 66 2.03 2.78 6.34
CA VAL A 66 0.99 1.84 6.78
C VAL A 66 0.80 1.97 8.29
N TYR A 67 -0.44 2.08 8.74
CA TYR A 67 -0.74 2.28 10.16
C TYR A 67 -2.07 1.65 10.61
N ASP A 68 -2.18 1.35 11.90
CA ASP A 68 -3.41 0.83 12.51
C ASP A 68 -4.47 1.93 12.73
N ARG A 69 -5.66 1.55 13.21
CA ARG A 69 -6.74 2.49 13.62
C ARG A 69 -6.29 3.57 14.62
N ASN A 70 -5.20 3.35 15.36
CA ASN A 70 -4.68 4.23 16.40
C ASN A 70 -3.48 5.08 15.91
N LEU A 71 -3.18 5.03 14.61
CA LEU A 71 -2.07 5.75 13.94
C LEU A 71 -0.65 5.29 14.33
N HIS A 72 -0.49 4.07 14.85
CA HIS A 72 0.83 3.46 14.99
C HIS A 72 1.32 2.96 13.63
N LEU A 73 2.57 3.26 13.27
CA LEU A 73 3.20 2.69 12.07
C LEU A 73 3.30 1.16 12.20
N CYS A 74 2.77 0.42 11.24
CA CYS A 74 2.66 -1.04 11.29
C CYS A 74 3.19 -1.70 10.01
N SER A 75 3.77 -2.88 10.17
CA SER A 75 4.20 -3.76 9.07
C SER A 75 3.02 -4.59 8.55
N PHE A 76 2.73 -4.50 7.25
CA PHE A 76 1.62 -5.24 6.63
C PHE A 76 1.92 -6.74 6.42
N ASP A 77 3.19 -7.12 6.32
CA ASP A 77 3.70 -8.46 6.00
C ASP A 77 3.83 -9.39 7.23
N CYS A 78 3.55 -8.89 8.44
CA CYS A 78 3.73 -9.62 9.69
C CYS A 78 2.50 -10.44 10.13
N GLY A 79 1.62 -10.81 9.19
CA GLY A 79 0.39 -11.56 9.48
C GLY A 79 -0.78 -10.70 9.98
N LEU A 80 -0.65 -9.38 10.03
CA LEU A 80 -1.69 -8.49 10.57
C LEU A 80 -2.93 -8.46 9.66
N VAL A 81 -2.72 -8.35 8.34
CA VAL A 81 -3.79 -8.35 7.33
C VAL A 81 -4.56 -9.67 7.37
N GLU A 82 -3.85 -10.79 7.41
CA GLU A 82 -4.38 -12.15 7.46
C GLU A 82 -5.17 -12.45 8.75
N ASN A 83 -4.87 -11.75 9.84
CA ASN A 83 -5.61 -11.81 11.10
C ASN A 83 -6.78 -10.80 11.17
N ASN A 84 -7.14 -10.14 10.05
CA ASN A 84 -8.19 -9.11 9.96
C ASN A 84 -7.92 -7.89 10.86
N VAL A 85 -6.65 -7.53 11.10
CA VAL A 85 -6.30 -6.26 11.72
C VAL A 85 -6.37 -5.18 10.65
N GLU A 86 -7.29 -4.23 10.82
CA GLU A 86 -7.42 -3.10 9.88
C GLU A 86 -6.17 -2.22 9.89
N LEU A 87 -5.44 -2.29 8.78
CA LEU A 87 -4.35 -1.39 8.44
C LEU A 87 -4.78 -0.45 7.32
N TYR A 88 -4.32 0.79 7.40
CA TYR A 88 -4.63 1.87 6.48
C TYR A 88 -3.35 2.45 5.87
N LEU A 89 -3.49 3.03 4.68
CA LEU A 89 -2.40 3.66 3.93
C LEU A 89 -2.59 5.18 3.89
N SER A 90 -1.47 5.91 3.93
CA SER A 90 -1.38 7.29 3.43
C SER A 90 -0.16 7.40 2.53
N GLY A 91 -0.16 8.33 1.59
CA GLY A 91 0.94 8.54 0.64
C GLY A 91 0.56 9.47 -0.50
N VAL A 92 1.29 9.39 -1.61
CA VAL A 92 1.02 10.15 -2.83
C VAL A 92 0.65 9.18 -3.95
N VAL A 93 -0.60 9.24 -4.41
CA VAL A 93 -1.15 8.40 -5.49
C VAL A 93 -0.74 8.97 -6.84
N LYS A 94 -0.26 8.11 -7.74
CA LYS A 94 0.25 8.46 -9.07
C LYS A 94 -0.37 7.56 -10.15
N PRO A 95 -0.45 8.03 -11.42
CA PRO A 95 -0.92 7.19 -12.51
C PRO A 95 -0.08 5.91 -12.63
N ILE A 96 -0.69 4.80 -13.05
CA ILE A 96 -0.02 3.49 -13.12
C ILE A 96 1.22 3.48 -14.04
N TYR A 97 1.24 4.36 -15.04
CA TYR A 97 2.32 4.52 -16.02
C TYR A 97 3.46 5.45 -15.56
N ASP A 98 3.38 6.08 -14.39
CA ASP A 98 4.43 7.01 -13.91
C ASP A 98 5.58 6.23 -13.27
N GLU A 99 6.77 6.26 -13.88
CA GLU A 99 7.97 5.59 -13.35
C GLU A 99 8.80 6.47 -12.38
N CYS A 100 8.42 7.73 -12.17
CA CYS A 100 9.09 8.62 -11.25
C CYS A 100 8.63 8.38 -9.81
N SER A 101 9.58 8.04 -8.93
CA SER A 101 9.32 7.82 -7.51
C SER A 101 9.14 9.12 -6.69
N SER A 102 9.34 10.31 -7.28
CA SER A 102 9.09 11.57 -6.57
C SER A 102 7.58 11.81 -6.39
N THR A 103 7.26 12.72 -5.47
CA THR A 103 5.89 13.18 -5.20
C THR A 103 5.30 14.04 -6.33
N ASP A 104 6.11 14.44 -7.33
CA ASP A 104 5.69 15.34 -8.40
C ASP A 104 4.63 14.66 -9.29
N GLY A 105 3.61 15.42 -9.68
CA GLY A 105 2.51 14.94 -10.52
C GLY A 105 1.50 14.02 -9.81
N GLY A 106 1.73 13.67 -8.54
CA GLY A 106 0.82 12.83 -7.75
C GLY A 106 -0.13 13.60 -6.83
N PHE A 107 -1.05 12.85 -6.21
CA PHE A 107 -2.10 13.37 -5.32
C PHE A 107 -1.92 12.84 -3.89
N PRO A 108 -1.67 13.72 -2.90
CA PRO A 108 -1.63 13.33 -1.50
C PRO A 108 -2.97 12.76 -1.02
N ALA A 109 -2.94 11.54 -0.48
CA ALA A 109 -4.13 10.86 0.00
C ALA A 109 -3.91 10.22 1.37
N LYS A 110 -4.97 10.23 2.19
CA LYS A 110 -4.99 9.69 3.55
C LYS A 110 -6.02 8.58 3.72
N LYS A 111 -5.71 7.66 4.64
CA LYS A 111 -6.63 6.62 5.11
C LYS A 111 -7.28 5.84 3.94
N LEU A 112 -6.47 5.44 2.97
CA LEU A 112 -6.86 4.44 1.98
C LEU A 112 -6.94 3.08 2.69
N GLY A 113 -7.91 2.25 2.32
CA GLY A 113 -8.17 0.97 2.94
C GLY A 113 -9.40 0.93 3.86
N PRO A 114 -9.58 -0.17 4.61
CA PRO A 114 -8.54 -1.10 5.04
C PRO A 114 -7.87 -1.94 3.95
N ILE A 115 -6.62 -2.35 4.20
CA ILE A 115 -5.91 -3.34 3.37
C ILE A 115 -6.57 -4.71 3.57
N ASN A 116 -7.11 -5.28 2.50
CA ASN A 116 -7.71 -6.61 2.49
C ASN A 116 -6.71 -7.71 2.09
N SER A 117 -5.75 -7.40 1.22
CA SER A 117 -4.68 -8.32 0.84
C SER A 117 -3.44 -7.59 0.32
N TRP A 118 -2.33 -8.31 0.31
CA TRP A 118 -1.07 -7.86 -0.29
C TRP A 118 -0.47 -9.00 -1.14
N TRP A 119 0.33 -8.64 -2.14
CA TRP A 119 0.91 -9.59 -3.09
C TRP A 119 2.22 -9.06 -3.68
N THR A 120 2.97 -9.93 -4.36
CA THR A 120 4.23 -9.61 -5.03
C THR A 120 4.25 -10.05 -6.48
N MET A 121 4.85 -9.25 -7.37
CA MET A 121 5.02 -9.51 -8.80
C MET A 121 6.41 -9.05 -9.27
N GLY A 122 6.80 -9.35 -10.51
CA GLY A 122 8.09 -8.92 -11.09
C GLY A 122 9.21 -9.98 -10.98
N PHE A 123 8.84 -11.26 -10.91
CA PHE A 123 9.80 -12.38 -10.90
C PHE A 123 10.18 -12.87 -12.32
N ASP A 124 9.98 -12.04 -13.34
CA ASP A 124 10.22 -12.32 -14.76
C ASP A 124 11.62 -11.94 -15.25
N GLY A 125 12.47 -11.43 -14.35
CA GLY A 125 13.83 -10.96 -14.66
C GLY A 125 13.96 -9.44 -14.79
N GLY A 126 12.89 -8.68 -14.50
CA GLY A 126 12.98 -7.22 -14.32
C GLY A 126 13.84 -6.79 -13.12
N GLU A 127 14.29 -5.54 -13.12
CA GLU A 127 15.19 -5.00 -12.09
C GLU A 127 14.54 -4.76 -10.71
N LYS A 128 13.21 -4.79 -10.62
CA LYS A 128 12.45 -4.38 -9.42
C LYS A 128 11.34 -5.39 -9.11
N ALA A 129 11.36 -5.92 -7.88
CA ALA A 129 10.20 -6.59 -7.32
C ALA A 129 9.09 -5.55 -7.06
N LEU A 130 7.86 -5.89 -7.42
CA LEU A 130 6.67 -5.08 -7.19
C LEU A 130 5.91 -5.64 -5.99
N VAL A 131 5.45 -4.76 -5.10
CA VAL A 131 4.50 -5.08 -4.04
C VAL A 131 3.18 -4.41 -4.38
N GLY A 132 2.11 -5.19 -4.41
CA GLY A 132 0.75 -4.70 -4.59
C GLY A 132 -0.05 -4.82 -3.30
N LEU A 133 -0.98 -3.88 -3.11
CA LEU A 133 -1.90 -3.83 -1.98
C LEU A 133 -3.31 -3.66 -2.54
N THR A 134 -4.28 -4.40 -1.99
CA THR A 134 -5.68 -4.31 -2.39
C THR A 134 -6.51 -3.82 -1.20
N THR A 135 -7.19 -2.71 -1.40
CA THR A 135 -8.12 -2.09 -0.44
C THR A 135 -9.55 -2.55 -0.69
N GLY A 136 -10.46 -2.29 0.25
CA GLY A 136 -11.90 -2.43 0.03
C GLY A 136 -12.73 -1.74 1.12
N ASN A 137 -14.05 -1.66 0.87
CA ASN A 137 -15.07 -1.16 1.81
C ASN A 137 -15.67 -2.29 2.66
#